data_AF-A0A6L5QRT0-F1
#
_entry.id   AF-A0A6L5QRT0-F1
#
_cell.length_a   1.000
_cell.length_b   1.000
_cell.length_c   1.000
_cell.angle_alpha   90.00
_cell.angle_beta   90.00
_cell.angle_gamma   90.00
#
_symmetry.space_group_name_H-M   'P 1'
#
loop_
_entity.id
_entity.type
_entity.pdbx_description
1 polymer ?
#
loop_
_entity_poly.entity_id
_entity_poly.type
_entity_poly.pdbx_seq_one_letter_code
_entity_poly.pdbx_strand_id
1 'polypeptide(L)'
;MLSSNLFLFLLVSAIILTIIVLAILVIIKTTNKGIFLYDSYFIGIAIYTIGAFLLCSISMQDSELLLLEISIINFIAVFFIWAIARNVSNSGLKIFSLSSLESKNKTFANFSTVFLLLINLAFVYLVYTRIVQGHFAGAFALLDIRKTISSGEAGYFAPGLIKQIRDIYAPAFIVWLTLCFNSPNRYKYVFVVFAVILFSMVMGGQRMPILVLFISTALGFYFKYKSIGKSISSKYIVIFFVALLFILFGINLLLGRTNEDSGLLESFIDLILNITTRIFTTVPGENVHLIDYLQNIDLDPFSLWLSDLSILLPGTQEGFSNQFHSLLGGSKQGNAVLGAPLDIYVNAGYGGLVIVPALAFIFLSFLQRMIISKPNPFSVSIFIVVFCYMPFNYSFYLFLLNGGLLIVFYALYNLLIIRKQNHKHEC
;
A
#
# COMPACT_ATOMS: atom_id res chain seq x y z
N MET A 1 -9.82 -5.53 43.44
CA MET A 1 -9.51 -6.39 42.27
C MET A 1 -9.84 -5.57 41.04
N LEU A 2 -8.84 -5.13 40.25
CA LEU A 2 -9.14 -4.72 38.87
C LEU A 2 -9.78 -5.93 38.18
N SER A 3 -10.82 -5.72 37.37
CA SER A 3 -11.30 -6.79 36.49
C SER A 3 -10.13 -7.26 35.62
N SER A 4 -10.00 -8.58 35.42
CA SER A 4 -8.94 -9.20 34.60
C SER A 4 -8.75 -8.47 33.25
N ASN A 5 -9.86 -8.00 32.68
CA ASN A 5 -9.94 -7.27 31.43
C ASN A 5 -9.30 -5.88 31.49
N LEU A 6 -9.52 -5.14 32.59
CA LEU A 6 -8.89 -3.83 32.78
C LEU A 6 -7.37 -3.98 32.96
N PHE A 7 -6.93 -5.02 33.67
CA PHE A 7 -5.50 -5.32 33.80
C PHE A 7 -4.86 -5.65 32.45
N LEU A 8 -5.48 -6.53 31.65
CA LEU A 8 -5.01 -6.86 30.30
C LEU A 8 -4.94 -5.61 29.40
N PHE A 9 -5.99 -4.79 29.41
CA PHE A 9 -6.03 -3.56 28.63
C PHE A 9 -4.89 -2.60 29.01
N LEU A 10 -4.67 -2.37 30.32
CA LEU A 10 -3.60 -1.52 30.81
C LEU A 10 -2.21 -2.08 30.46
N LEU A 11 -2.04 -3.40 30.57
CA LEU A 11 -0.79 -4.07 30.21
C LEU A 11 -0.47 -3.91 28.72
N VAL A 12 -1.44 -4.20 27.83
CA VAL A 12 -1.26 -4.05 26.38
C VAL A 12 -1.00 -2.58 26.01
N SER A 13 -1.74 -1.65 26.60
CA SER A 13 -1.53 -0.21 26.40
C SER A 13 -0.12 0.20 26.80
N ALA A 14 0.37 -0.28 27.95
CA ALA A 14 1.72 -0.01 28.42
C ALA A 14 2.79 -0.59 27.49
N ILE A 15 2.59 -1.81 26.96
CA ILE A 15 3.49 -2.44 26.00
C ILE A 15 3.53 -1.62 24.69
N ILE A 16 2.38 -1.28 24.12
CA ILE A 16 2.31 -0.49 22.88
C ILE A 16 2.97 0.88 23.08
N LEU A 17 2.66 1.58 24.18
CA LEU A 17 3.25 2.87 24.50
C LEU A 17 4.78 2.77 24.64
N THR A 18 5.27 1.75 25.35
CA THR A 18 6.71 1.50 25.52
C THR A 18 7.40 1.29 24.18
N ILE A 19 6.80 0.47 23.30
CA ILE A 19 7.32 0.23 21.95
C ILE A 19 7.34 1.51 21.12
N ILE A 20 6.28 2.33 21.19
CA ILE A 20 6.22 3.62 20.48
C ILE A 20 7.35 4.56 20.96
N VAL A 21 7.54 4.68 22.29
CA VAL A 21 8.61 5.50 22.86
C VAL A 21 9.98 5.00 22.39
N LEU A 22 10.23 3.69 22.49
CA LEU A 22 11.48 3.09 22.01
C LEU A 22 11.67 3.28 20.50
N ALA A 23 10.60 3.18 19.70
CA ALA A 23 10.65 3.40 18.27
C ALA A 23 11.02 4.86 17.94
N ILE A 24 10.45 5.84 18.65
CA ILE A 24 10.81 7.25 18.52
C ILE A 24 12.30 7.44 18.86
N LEU A 25 12.79 6.86 19.95
CA LEU A 25 14.20 6.94 20.34
C LEU A 25 15.13 6.32 19.28
N VAL A 26 14.78 5.15 18.74
CA VAL A 26 15.52 4.51 17.65
C VAL A 26 15.53 5.41 16.41
N ILE A 27 14.38 5.99 16.02
CA ILE A 27 14.29 6.91 14.87
C ILE A 27 15.20 8.12 15.09
N ILE A 28 15.12 8.78 16.24
CA ILE A 28 15.94 9.95 16.57
C ILE A 28 17.44 9.61 16.44
N LYS A 29 17.87 8.50 17.07
CA LYS A 29 19.26 8.02 17.04
C LYS A 29 19.73 7.65 15.62
N THR A 30 18.83 7.19 14.76
CA THR A 30 19.16 6.65 13.43
C THR A 30 18.74 7.55 12.27
N THR A 31 18.31 8.78 12.54
CA THR A 31 17.88 9.77 11.53
C THR A 31 18.89 9.93 10.37
N ASN A 32 20.18 9.95 10.69
CA ASN A 32 21.27 10.12 9.71
C ASN A 32 21.48 8.90 8.78
N LYS A 33 20.88 7.76 9.11
CA LYS A 33 21.02 6.52 8.32
C LYS A 33 20.07 6.46 7.12
N GLY A 34 19.14 7.40 7.01
CA GLY A 34 18.17 7.45 5.93
C GLY A 34 16.97 6.53 6.14
N ILE A 35 16.19 6.35 5.08
CA ILE A 35 14.91 5.63 5.11
C ILE A 35 15.12 4.18 4.64
N PHE A 36 14.46 3.22 5.30
CA PHE A 36 14.49 1.81 4.94
C PHE A 36 13.13 1.34 4.43
N LEU A 37 13.09 0.42 3.46
CA LEU A 37 11.82 -0.22 3.04
C LEU A 37 11.15 -0.94 4.21
N TYR A 38 11.96 -1.56 5.09
CA TYR A 38 11.43 -2.25 6.27
C TYR A 38 10.76 -1.30 7.28
N ASP A 39 11.08 0.00 7.27
CA ASP A 39 10.34 0.99 8.07
C ASP A 39 8.86 1.02 7.65
N SER A 40 8.55 0.87 6.36
CA SER A 40 7.18 0.87 5.85
C SER A 40 6.40 -0.40 6.23
N TYR A 41 7.06 -1.55 6.25
CA TYR A 41 6.47 -2.81 6.75
C TYR A 41 6.13 -2.69 8.25
N PHE A 42 7.06 -2.17 9.06
CA PHE A 42 6.83 -1.91 10.48
C PHE A 42 5.64 -0.98 10.72
N ILE A 43 5.52 0.11 9.93
CA ILE A 43 4.36 1.02 10.03
C ILE A 43 3.05 0.28 9.73
N GLY A 44 3.00 -0.58 8.71
CA GLY A 44 1.80 -1.36 8.38
C GLY A 44 1.37 -2.29 9.52
N ILE A 45 2.32 -3.02 10.12
CA ILE A 45 2.05 -3.90 11.27
C ILE A 45 1.62 -3.08 12.49
N ALA A 46 2.21 -1.90 12.71
CA ALA A 46 1.81 -0.99 13.79
C ALA A 46 0.36 -0.52 13.62
N ILE A 47 -0.02 -0.07 12.42
CA ILE A 47 -1.40 0.36 12.11
C ILE A 47 -2.39 -0.77 12.37
N TYR A 48 -2.08 -1.98 11.89
CA TYR A 48 -2.93 -3.15 12.08
C TYR A 48 -3.09 -3.52 13.56
N THR A 49 -1.99 -3.50 14.33
CA THR A 49 -1.99 -3.84 15.76
C THR A 49 -2.78 -2.82 16.58
N ILE A 50 -2.69 -1.54 16.25
CA ILE A 50 -3.53 -0.48 16.85
C ILE A 50 -5.01 -0.78 16.55
N GLY A 51 -5.33 -1.18 15.32
CA GLY A 51 -6.68 -1.59 14.93
C GLY A 51 -7.23 -2.76 15.74
N ALA A 52 -6.46 -3.83 15.88
CA ALA A 52 -6.83 -5.00 16.69
C ALA A 52 -7.02 -4.62 18.17
N PHE A 53 -6.17 -3.75 18.71
CA PHE A 53 -6.31 -3.23 20.06
C PHE A 53 -7.59 -2.41 20.25
N LEU A 54 -7.91 -1.53 19.30
CA LEU A 54 -9.15 -0.74 19.34
C LEU A 54 -10.39 -1.65 19.33
N LEU A 55 -10.42 -2.69 18.50
CA LEU A 55 -11.55 -3.64 18.48
C LEU A 55 -11.67 -4.41 19.79
N CYS A 56 -10.58 -4.99 20.26
CA CYS A 56 -10.56 -5.71 21.53
C CYS A 56 -10.97 -4.83 22.72
N SER A 57 -10.73 -3.52 22.67
CA SER A 57 -11.16 -2.59 23.72
C SER A 57 -12.69 -2.39 23.78
N ILE A 58 -13.40 -2.72 22.70
CA ILE A 58 -14.85 -2.51 22.58
C ILE A 58 -15.64 -3.72 23.10
N SER A 59 -15.32 -4.94 22.66
CA SER A 59 -16.17 -6.11 22.97
C SER A 59 -15.50 -7.22 23.79
N MET A 60 -14.17 -7.32 23.79
CA MET A 60 -13.39 -8.31 24.57
C MET A 60 -13.80 -9.77 24.31
N GLN A 61 -14.24 -10.07 23.08
CA GLN A 61 -14.59 -11.45 22.68
C GLN A 61 -13.33 -12.31 22.45
N ASP A 62 -13.47 -13.63 22.54
CA ASP A 62 -12.34 -14.57 22.39
C ASP A 62 -11.62 -14.42 21.04
N SER A 63 -12.37 -14.18 19.95
CA SER A 63 -11.82 -13.95 18.61
C SER A 63 -11.05 -12.62 18.53
N GLU A 64 -11.50 -11.56 19.19
CA GLU A 64 -10.79 -10.29 19.31
C GLU A 64 -9.51 -10.42 20.15
N LEU A 65 -9.59 -11.18 21.25
CA LEU A 65 -8.45 -11.45 22.13
C LEU A 65 -7.37 -12.25 21.38
N LEU A 66 -7.78 -13.29 20.64
CA LEU A 66 -6.85 -14.06 19.81
C LEU A 66 -6.22 -13.18 18.73
N LEU A 67 -7.01 -12.33 18.06
CA LEU A 67 -6.48 -11.42 17.04
C LEU A 67 -5.46 -10.44 17.64
N LEU A 68 -5.75 -9.90 18.82
CA LEU A 68 -4.86 -9.00 19.53
C LEU A 68 -3.57 -9.73 19.94
N GLU A 69 -3.67 -10.95 20.46
CA GLU A 69 -2.53 -11.78 20.85
C GLU A 69 -1.57 -12.01 19.67
N ILE A 70 -2.06 -12.55 18.55
CA ILE A 70 -1.23 -12.82 17.37
C ILE A 70 -0.66 -11.51 16.79
N SER A 71 -1.41 -10.41 16.87
CA SER A 71 -0.95 -9.08 16.42
C SER A 71 0.18 -8.53 17.28
N ILE A 72 0.08 -8.65 18.61
CA ILE A 72 1.13 -8.21 19.54
C ILE A 72 2.40 -9.04 19.35
N ILE A 73 2.29 -10.37 19.23
CA ILE A 73 3.45 -11.25 19.01
C ILE A 73 4.18 -10.85 17.72
N ASN A 74 3.44 -10.69 16.62
CA ASN A 74 4.00 -10.25 15.35
C ASN A 74 4.61 -8.84 15.45
N PHE A 75 3.92 -7.89 16.08
CA PHE A 75 4.41 -6.52 16.26
C PHE A 75 5.71 -6.46 17.05
N ILE A 76 5.82 -7.23 18.14
CA ILE A 76 7.05 -7.33 18.94
C ILE A 76 8.19 -7.91 18.09
N ALA A 77 7.95 -9.00 17.34
CA ALA A 77 8.95 -9.59 16.46
C ALA A 77 9.44 -8.60 15.39
N VAL A 78 8.50 -7.93 14.71
CA VAL A 78 8.80 -6.91 13.69
C VAL A 78 9.57 -5.74 14.31
N PHE A 79 9.17 -5.27 15.49
CA PHE A 79 9.84 -4.18 16.21
C PHE A 79 11.30 -4.53 16.52
N PHE A 80 11.59 -5.72 17.06
CA PHE A 80 12.96 -6.11 17.38
C PHE A 80 13.82 -6.20 16.12
N ILE A 81 13.32 -6.84 15.06
CA ILE A 81 14.02 -6.93 13.78
C ILE A 81 14.27 -5.53 13.22
N TRP A 82 13.26 -4.66 13.25
CA TRP A 82 13.35 -3.27 12.78
C TRP A 82 14.37 -2.44 13.57
N ALA A 83 14.33 -2.53 14.90
CA ALA A 83 15.23 -1.79 15.78
C ALA A 83 16.69 -2.25 15.60
N ILE A 84 16.94 -3.55 15.49
CA ILE A 84 18.27 -4.10 15.19
C ILE A 84 18.71 -3.62 13.80
N ALA A 85 17.85 -3.75 12.79
CA ALA A 85 18.15 -3.34 11.43
C ALA A 85 18.55 -1.87 11.32
N ARG A 86 17.81 -0.94 11.96
CA ARG A 86 18.19 0.48 11.95
C ARG A 86 19.48 0.75 12.72
N ASN A 87 19.77 0.01 13.78
CA ASN A 87 21.00 0.17 14.54
C ASN A 87 22.24 -0.39 13.84
N VAL A 88 22.10 -1.45 13.04
CA VAL A 88 23.23 -2.12 12.37
C VAL A 88 23.42 -1.63 10.93
N SER A 89 22.34 -1.38 10.20
CA SER A 89 22.42 -1.08 8.77
C SER A 89 22.77 0.38 8.49
N ASN A 90 23.65 0.58 7.51
CA ASN A 90 23.98 1.88 6.93
C ASN A 90 23.45 2.05 5.49
N SER A 91 22.63 1.10 5.01
CA SER A 91 22.16 1.06 3.63
C SER A 91 20.86 1.85 3.39
N GLY A 92 20.50 2.78 4.25
CA GLY A 92 19.27 3.58 4.10
C GLY A 92 19.36 4.60 2.97
N LEU A 93 18.22 4.92 2.36
CA LEU A 93 18.14 5.96 1.35
C LEU A 93 18.32 7.34 2.01
N LYS A 94 19.44 8.01 1.73
CA LYS A 94 19.74 9.34 2.27
C LYS A 94 19.14 10.44 1.40
N ILE A 95 18.27 11.28 1.96
CA ILE A 95 17.58 12.35 1.22
C ILE A 95 18.55 13.30 0.52
N PHE A 96 19.69 13.63 1.14
CA PHE A 96 20.70 14.51 0.55
C PHE A 96 21.38 13.92 -0.69
N SER A 97 21.46 12.59 -0.81
CA SER A 97 22.02 11.96 -2.02
C SER A 97 21.14 12.14 -3.26
N LEU A 98 19.87 12.51 -3.06
CA LEU A 98 18.88 12.66 -4.13
C LEU A 98 19.08 13.91 -4.99
N SER A 99 19.80 14.92 -4.50
CA SER A 99 20.06 16.16 -5.25
C SER A 99 20.86 15.93 -6.54
N SER A 100 21.66 14.86 -6.57
CA SER A 100 22.47 14.45 -7.72
C SER A 100 21.70 13.65 -8.79
N LEU A 101 20.47 13.20 -8.49
CA LEU A 101 19.68 12.33 -9.35
C LEU A 101 18.87 13.13 -10.38
N GLU A 102 19.55 13.88 -11.24
CA GLU A 102 18.89 14.51 -12.38
C GLU A 102 18.86 13.59 -13.61
N SER A 103 17.74 13.58 -14.31
CA SER A 103 17.60 12.91 -15.60
C SER A 103 17.03 13.83 -16.66
N LYS A 104 17.67 13.84 -17.83
CA LYS A 104 17.20 14.52 -19.05
C LYS A 104 16.68 13.54 -20.11
N ASN A 105 16.40 12.28 -19.71
CA ASN A 105 15.99 11.21 -20.63
C ASN A 105 14.57 11.44 -21.17
N LYS A 106 14.46 12.25 -22.23
CA LYS A 106 13.19 12.57 -22.91
C LYS A 106 12.57 11.35 -23.57
N THR A 107 13.39 10.42 -24.09
CA THR A 107 12.93 9.17 -24.70
C THR A 107 12.15 8.32 -23.70
N PHE A 108 12.69 8.12 -22.48
CA PHE A 108 11.99 7.41 -21.41
C PHE A 108 10.72 8.15 -20.97
N ALA A 109 10.78 9.49 -20.84
CA ALA A 109 9.62 10.29 -20.48
C ALA A 109 8.49 10.17 -21.52
N ASN A 110 8.80 10.29 -22.81
CA ASN A 110 7.83 10.18 -23.90
C ASN A 110 7.23 8.77 -23.98
N PHE A 111 8.08 7.74 -24.01
CA PHE A 111 7.62 6.36 -24.09
C PHE A 111 6.72 6.01 -22.91
N SER A 112 7.14 6.31 -21.69
CA SER A 112 6.35 6.03 -20.47
C SER A 112 5.04 6.81 -20.44
N THR A 113 5.04 8.06 -20.91
CA THR A 113 3.83 8.87 -21.01
C THR A 113 2.84 8.25 -21.99
N VAL A 114 3.29 7.93 -23.21
CA VAL A 114 2.43 7.30 -24.23
C VAL A 114 1.91 5.95 -23.74
N PHE A 115 2.78 5.11 -23.16
CA PHE A 115 2.40 3.83 -22.58
C PHE A 115 1.32 3.96 -21.50
N LEU A 116 1.50 4.88 -20.55
CA LEU A 116 0.52 5.12 -19.49
C LEU A 116 -0.79 5.70 -20.01
N LEU A 117 -0.74 6.59 -21.00
CA LEU A 117 -1.94 7.13 -21.65
C LEU A 117 -2.73 6.01 -22.33
N LEU A 118 -2.06 5.18 -23.16
CA LEU A 118 -2.70 4.08 -23.87
C LEU A 118 -3.36 3.09 -22.91
N ILE A 119 -2.65 2.66 -21.85
CA ILE A 119 -3.19 1.69 -20.90
C ILE A 119 -4.37 2.25 -20.12
N ASN A 120 -4.28 3.49 -19.62
CA ASN A 120 -5.36 4.06 -18.82
C ASN A 120 -6.57 4.42 -19.69
N LEU A 121 -6.38 4.90 -20.92
CA LEU A 121 -7.49 5.14 -21.85
C LEU A 121 -8.15 3.83 -22.30
N ALA A 122 -7.36 2.79 -22.60
CA ALA A 122 -7.89 1.47 -22.91
C ALA A 122 -8.68 0.90 -21.71
N PHE A 123 -8.15 1.05 -20.49
CA PHE A 123 -8.85 0.65 -19.27
C PHE A 123 -10.19 1.37 -19.13
N VAL A 124 -10.21 2.71 -19.23
CA VAL A 124 -11.44 3.50 -19.14
C VAL A 124 -12.44 3.10 -20.25
N TYR A 125 -11.96 2.93 -21.47
CA TYR A 125 -12.80 2.51 -22.59
C TYR A 125 -13.43 1.12 -22.36
N LEU A 126 -12.67 0.18 -21.82
CA LEU A 126 -13.18 -1.16 -21.52
C LEU A 126 -14.17 -1.14 -20.35
N VAL A 127 -13.89 -0.36 -19.30
CA VAL A 127 -14.84 -0.13 -18.21
C VAL A 127 -16.14 0.46 -18.75
N TYR A 128 -16.06 1.43 -19.66
CA TYR A 128 -17.24 2.04 -20.26
C TYR A 128 -18.01 1.06 -21.17
N THR A 129 -17.35 0.40 -22.11
CA THR A 129 -18.04 -0.43 -23.13
C THR A 129 -18.52 -1.78 -22.59
N ARG A 130 -17.75 -2.46 -21.75
CA ARG A 130 -18.06 -3.81 -21.29
C ARG A 130 -18.88 -3.84 -20.02
N ILE A 131 -18.58 -2.89 -19.13
CA ILE A 131 -19.32 -2.72 -17.91
C ILE A 131 -20.46 -1.79 -18.27
N VAL A 132 -20.24 -0.46 -18.33
CA VAL A 132 -21.33 0.53 -18.44
C VAL A 132 -22.33 0.31 -19.59
N GLN A 133 -21.91 -0.13 -20.78
CA GLN A 133 -22.83 -0.40 -21.89
C GLN A 133 -23.32 -1.86 -21.97
N GLY A 134 -22.49 -2.84 -21.57
CA GLY A 134 -22.74 -4.27 -21.80
C GLY A 134 -23.68 -4.96 -20.82
N HIS A 135 -23.91 -4.40 -19.63
CA HIS A 135 -24.68 -5.02 -18.54
C HIS A 135 -25.91 -4.20 -18.07
N PHE A 136 -26.31 -3.11 -18.75
CA PHE A 136 -27.08 -2.03 -18.09
C PHE A 136 -28.45 -1.68 -18.71
N ALA A 137 -29.50 -2.02 -17.97
CA ALA A 137 -30.84 -1.39 -18.00
C ALA A 137 -31.31 -0.95 -16.59
N GLY A 138 -30.41 -0.69 -15.64
CA GLY A 138 -30.76 -0.36 -14.24
C GLY A 138 -29.76 0.55 -13.51
N ALA A 139 -30.21 1.13 -12.39
CA ALA A 139 -29.49 2.13 -11.58
C ALA A 139 -28.17 1.58 -11.01
N PHE A 140 -27.11 2.38 -11.17
CA PHE A 140 -25.71 2.05 -10.89
C PHE A 140 -25.41 1.74 -9.41
N ALA A 141 -24.45 0.83 -9.19
CA ALA A 141 -23.49 0.96 -8.10
C ALA A 141 -22.06 0.85 -8.65
N LEU A 142 -21.26 1.91 -8.52
CA LEU A 142 -19.83 1.93 -8.88
C LEU A 142 -19.03 0.81 -8.14
N LEU A 143 -19.64 0.22 -7.11
CA LEU A 143 -19.19 -0.99 -6.42
C LEU A 143 -19.12 -2.24 -7.33
N ASP A 144 -20.08 -2.44 -8.23
CA ASP A 144 -20.13 -3.64 -9.08
C ASP A 144 -19.09 -3.56 -10.20
N ILE A 145 -18.86 -2.35 -10.71
CA ILE A 145 -17.74 -2.05 -11.61
C ILE A 145 -16.42 -2.43 -10.94
N ARG A 146 -16.23 -1.98 -9.69
CA ARG A 146 -15.03 -2.27 -8.92
C ARG A 146 -14.82 -3.77 -8.70
N LYS A 147 -15.88 -4.50 -8.33
CA LYS A 147 -15.85 -5.96 -8.11
C LYS A 147 -15.45 -6.71 -9.38
N THR A 148 -16.08 -6.38 -10.50
CA THR A 148 -15.81 -7.00 -11.82
C THR A 148 -14.36 -6.79 -12.26
N ILE A 149 -13.80 -5.58 -12.03
CA ILE A 149 -12.40 -5.27 -12.34
C ILE A 149 -11.46 -6.05 -11.41
N SER A 150 -11.82 -6.21 -10.14
CA SER A 150 -10.98 -6.94 -9.18
C SER A 150 -11.01 -8.46 -9.33
N SER A 151 -12.17 -9.02 -9.71
CA SER A 151 -12.36 -10.47 -9.90
C SER A 151 -11.85 -10.96 -11.25
N GLY A 152 -11.67 -10.06 -12.22
CA GLY A 152 -11.29 -10.43 -13.58
C GLY A 152 -12.38 -11.22 -14.31
N GLU A 153 -13.62 -11.24 -13.78
CA GLU A 153 -14.75 -12.05 -14.25
C GLU A 153 -15.18 -11.77 -15.69
N ALA A 154 -14.88 -10.56 -16.17
CA ALA A 154 -15.00 -10.22 -17.58
C ALA A 154 -13.92 -10.90 -18.46
N GLY A 155 -13.05 -11.77 -17.93
CA GLY A 155 -12.05 -12.58 -18.66
C GLY A 155 -10.91 -11.83 -19.34
N TYR A 156 -11.00 -10.50 -19.49
CA TYR A 156 -10.15 -9.72 -20.39
C TYR A 156 -9.05 -8.89 -19.71
N PHE A 157 -9.12 -8.71 -18.39
CA PHE A 157 -8.15 -7.92 -17.66
C PHE A 157 -7.22 -8.89 -16.95
N ALA A 158 -5.95 -8.96 -17.31
CA ALA A 158 -4.93 -9.52 -16.43
C ALA A 158 -4.86 -8.58 -15.20
N PRO A 159 -5.65 -8.81 -14.15
CA PRO A 159 -6.01 -7.75 -13.21
C PRO A 159 -4.81 -7.45 -12.32
N GLY A 160 -3.97 -8.44 -12.04
CA GLY A 160 -2.67 -8.29 -11.40
C GLY A 160 -1.72 -7.38 -12.19
N LEU A 161 -1.60 -7.56 -13.52
CA LEU A 161 -0.70 -6.73 -14.34
C LEU A 161 -1.18 -5.27 -14.41
N ILE A 162 -2.49 -5.06 -14.59
CA ILE A 162 -3.06 -3.71 -14.61
C ILE A 162 -2.90 -3.02 -13.25
N LYS A 163 -3.10 -3.76 -12.15
CA LYS A 163 -2.81 -3.27 -10.79
C LYS A 163 -1.34 -2.88 -10.64
N GLN A 164 -0.39 -3.69 -11.09
CA GLN A 164 1.04 -3.37 -11.01
C GLN A 164 1.39 -2.09 -11.78
N ILE A 165 0.84 -1.92 -12.99
CA ILE A 165 1.09 -0.71 -13.80
C ILE A 165 0.44 0.51 -13.16
N ARG A 166 -0.81 0.40 -12.71
CA ARG A 166 -1.59 1.51 -12.17
C ARG A 166 -1.19 1.91 -10.76
N ASP A 167 -0.90 0.96 -9.88
CA ASP A 167 -0.73 1.17 -8.44
C ASP A 167 0.75 1.35 -8.06
N ILE A 168 1.70 0.88 -8.89
CA ILE A 168 3.14 1.05 -8.66
C ILE A 168 3.82 1.87 -9.77
N TYR A 169 3.76 1.41 -11.04
CA TYR A 169 4.54 2.05 -12.12
C TYR A 169 4.10 3.48 -12.40
N ALA A 170 2.79 3.72 -12.49
CA ALA A 170 2.20 5.04 -12.74
C ALA A 170 2.59 6.07 -11.66
N PRO A 171 2.33 5.82 -10.36
CA PRO A 171 2.82 6.70 -9.29
C PRO A 171 4.35 6.86 -9.33
N ALA A 172 5.11 5.81 -9.62
CA ALA A 172 6.57 5.88 -9.65
C ALA A 172 7.06 6.77 -10.79
N PHE A 173 6.39 6.75 -11.94
CA PHE A 173 6.70 7.64 -13.05
C PHE A 173 6.38 9.11 -12.74
N ILE A 174 5.28 9.38 -12.02
CA ILE A 174 5.00 10.74 -11.54
C ILE A 174 6.06 11.19 -10.54
N VAL A 175 6.41 10.35 -9.57
CA VAL A 175 7.49 10.64 -8.62
C VAL A 175 8.82 10.88 -9.35
N TRP A 176 9.10 10.14 -10.42
CA TRP A 176 10.29 10.35 -11.23
C TRP A 176 10.25 11.70 -11.96
N LEU A 177 9.12 12.05 -12.56
CA LEU A 177 8.92 13.36 -13.19
C LEU A 177 9.06 14.51 -12.18
N THR A 178 8.56 14.33 -10.95
CA THR A 178 8.59 15.36 -9.91
C THR A 178 9.91 15.44 -9.16
N LEU A 179 10.63 14.34 -8.96
CA LEU A 179 11.89 14.32 -8.24
C LEU A 179 13.07 14.54 -9.18
N CYS A 180 13.13 13.82 -10.29
CA CYS A 180 14.38 13.60 -11.05
C CYS A 180 14.39 14.25 -12.45
N PHE A 181 13.23 14.38 -13.11
CA PHE A 181 13.21 14.86 -14.50
C PHE A 181 13.46 16.37 -14.58
N ASN A 182 14.50 16.78 -15.30
CA ASN A 182 14.87 18.18 -15.49
C ASN A 182 14.60 18.61 -16.95
N SER A 183 13.44 19.22 -17.18
CA SER A 183 13.00 19.73 -18.48
C SER A 183 12.02 20.89 -18.29
N PRO A 184 12.02 21.90 -19.17
CA PRO A 184 11.02 22.98 -19.13
C PRO A 184 9.59 22.46 -19.28
N ASN A 185 9.40 21.35 -20.01
CA ASN A 185 8.09 20.73 -20.23
C ASN A 185 7.65 19.80 -19.10
N ARG A 186 8.43 19.64 -18.03
CA ARG A 186 8.15 18.71 -16.92
C ARG A 186 6.72 18.84 -16.38
N TYR A 187 6.28 20.06 -16.13
CA TYR A 187 4.95 20.31 -15.54
C TYR A 187 3.82 19.84 -16.46
N LYS A 188 4.01 19.91 -17.79
CA LYS A 188 3.06 19.36 -18.77
C LYS A 188 2.97 17.84 -18.66
N TYR A 189 4.12 17.14 -18.61
CA TYR A 189 4.12 15.68 -18.42
C TYR A 189 3.44 15.28 -17.11
N VAL A 190 3.82 15.93 -16.00
CA VAL A 190 3.22 15.65 -14.68
C VAL A 190 1.72 15.84 -14.74
N PHE A 191 1.24 16.98 -15.25
CA PHE A 191 -0.19 17.29 -15.29
C PHE A 191 -0.98 16.28 -16.14
N VAL A 192 -0.55 16.03 -17.39
CA VAL A 192 -1.24 15.12 -18.31
C VAL A 192 -1.30 13.70 -17.74
N VAL A 193 -0.17 13.19 -17.26
CA VAL A 193 -0.08 11.82 -16.75
C VAL A 193 -0.87 11.68 -15.45
N PHE A 194 -0.74 12.65 -14.53
CA PHE A 194 -1.51 12.67 -13.28
C PHE A 194 -3.01 12.71 -13.53
N ALA A 195 -3.48 13.59 -14.42
CA ALA A 195 -4.90 13.72 -14.74
C ALA A 195 -5.49 12.42 -15.31
N VAL A 196 -4.79 11.77 -16.25
CA VAL A 196 -5.28 10.53 -16.88
C VAL A 196 -5.26 9.34 -15.91
N ILE A 197 -4.21 9.21 -15.10
CA ILE A 197 -4.15 8.16 -14.06
C ILE A 197 -5.25 8.38 -13.02
N LEU A 198 -5.42 9.63 -12.56
CA LEU A 198 -6.44 9.96 -11.58
C LEU A 198 -7.83 9.65 -12.12
N PHE A 199 -8.14 10.09 -13.34
CA PHE A 199 -9.42 9.81 -13.99
C PHE A 199 -9.69 8.30 -14.11
N SER A 200 -8.69 7.52 -14.54
CA SER A 200 -8.76 6.06 -14.58
C SER A 200 -9.05 5.43 -13.21
N MET A 201 -8.39 5.91 -12.15
CA MET A 201 -8.62 5.43 -10.78
C MET A 201 -10.01 5.79 -10.25
N VAL A 202 -10.52 6.99 -10.56
CA VAL A 202 -11.88 7.43 -10.22
C VAL A 202 -12.92 6.56 -10.92
N MET A 203 -12.78 6.35 -12.23
CA MET A 203 -13.67 5.48 -13.02
C MET A 203 -13.67 4.03 -12.50
N GLY A 204 -12.53 3.56 -11.99
CA GLY A 204 -12.41 2.25 -11.36
C GLY A 204 -12.86 2.18 -9.89
N GLY A 205 -13.28 3.29 -9.27
CA GLY A 205 -13.74 3.34 -7.88
C GLY A 205 -12.67 3.06 -6.82
N GLN A 206 -11.40 3.24 -7.17
CA GLN A 206 -10.29 2.81 -6.32
C GLN A 206 -9.85 3.94 -5.39
N ARG A 207 -10.01 3.78 -4.07
CA ARG A 207 -9.63 4.80 -3.08
C ARG A 207 -8.17 4.72 -2.67
N MET A 208 -7.69 3.52 -2.39
CA MET A 208 -6.35 3.26 -1.88
C MET A 208 -5.24 3.67 -2.87
N PRO A 209 -5.32 3.32 -4.17
CA PRO A 209 -4.33 3.79 -5.15
C PRO A 209 -4.28 5.31 -5.29
N ILE A 210 -5.42 6.01 -5.18
CA ILE A 210 -5.46 7.48 -5.18
C ILE A 210 -4.74 8.03 -3.97
N LEU A 211 -4.98 7.47 -2.78
CA LEU A 211 -4.27 7.86 -1.56
C LEU A 211 -2.74 7.70 -1.73
N VAL A 212 -2.29 6.55 -2.25
CA VAL A 212 -0.85 6.30 -2.50
C VAL A 212 -0.27 7.23 -3.56
N LEU A 213 -1.00 7.51 -4.65
CA LEU A 213 -0.59 8.45 -5.69
C LEU A 213 -0.30 9.84 -5.10
N PHE A 214 -1.21 10.34 -4.27
CA PHE A 214 -1.04 11.65 -3.64
C PHE A 214 0.10 11.65 -2.62
N ILE A 215 0.15 10.69 -1.68
CA ILE A 215 1.20 10.63 -0.67
C ILE A 215 2.60 10.50 -1.31
N SER A 216 2.76 9.59 -2.28
CA SER A 216 4.05 9.39 -2.95
C SER A 216 4.48 10.62 -3.76
N THR A 217 3.55 11.27 -4.46
CA THR A 217 3.82 12.53 -5.18
C THR A 217 4.24 13.65 -4.23
N ALA A 218 3.53 13.80 -3.10
CA ALA A 218 3.86 14.78 -2.07
C ALA A 218 5.26 14.53 -1.46
N LEU A 219 5.59 13.26 -1.16
CA LEU A 219 6.93 12.88 -0.70
C LEU A 219 8.01 13.14 -1.76
N GLY A 220 7.73 12.86 -3.03
CA GLY A 220 8.63 13.17 -4.14
C GLY A 220 8.96 14.66 -4.22
N PHE A 221 7.95 15.53 -4.10
CA PHE A 221 8.17 16.98 -3.99
C PHE A 221 8.97 17.33 -2.73
N TYR A 222 8.55 16.84 -1.56
CA TYR A 222 9.21 17.11 -0.28
C TYR A 222 10.70 16.76 -0.33
N PHE A 223 11.05 15.57 -0.82
CA PHE A 223 12.44 15.14 -0.98
C PHE A 223 13.20 15.99 -1.98
N LYS A 224 12.59 16.38 -3.11
CA LYS A 224 13.25 17.29 -4.07
C LYS A 224 13.63 18.62 -3.40
N TYR A 225 12.67 19.29 -2.77
CA TYR A 225 12.91 20.59 -2.15
C TYR A 225 13.92 20.49 -1.00
N LYS A 226 13.76 19.48 -0.12
CA LYS A 226 14.68 19.24 0.98
C LYS A 226 16.10 18.92 0.50
N SER A 227 16.26 18.19 -0.60
CA SER A 227 17.58 17.87 -1.16
C SER A 227 18.34 19.11 -1.68
N ILE A 228 17.63 20.18 -2.05
CA ILE A 228 18.19 21.46 -2.52
C ILE A 228 18.21 22.50 -1.37
N GLY A 229 17.91 22.09 -0.13
CA GLY A 229 17.88 22.99 1.03
C GLY A 229 16.72 24.00 1.01
N LYS A 230 15.71 23.79 0.18
CA LYS A 230 14.52 24.66 0.10
C LYS A 230 13.36 24.06 0.88
N SER A 231 12.53 24.91 1.49
CA SER A 231 11.28 24.51 2.12
C SER A 231 10.11 24.64 1.15
N ILE A 232 9.17 23.69 1.20
CA ILE A 232 7.86 23.83 0.54
C ILE A 232 6.96 24.67 1.44
N SER A 233 6.22 25.63 0.87
CA SER A 233 5.20 26.35 1.63
C SER A 233 4.12 25.38 2.11
N SER A 234 3.80 25.42 3.41
CA SER A 234 2.73 24.62 4.02
C SER A 234 1.39 24.79 3.30
N LYS A 235 1.11 25.98 2.75
CA LYS A 235 -0.11 26.27 1.98
C LYS A 235 -0.31 25.31 0.80
N TYR A 236 0.73 25.03 0.02
CA TYR A 236 0.63 24.12 -1.14
C TYR A 236 0.41 22.67 -0.71
N ILE A 237 1.03 22.26 0.41
CA ILE A 237 0.82 20.91 0.97
C ILE A 237 -0.64 20.77 1.42
N VAL A 238 -1.16 21.76 2.15
CA VAL A 238 -2.56 21.77 2.61
C VAL A 238 -3.52 21.72 1.41
N ILE A 239 -3.36 22.59 0.41
CA ILE A 239 -4.21 22.60 -0.78
C ILE A 239 -4.19 21.24 -1.49
N PHE A 240 -3.02 20.62 -1.60
CA PHE A 240 -2.86 19.31 -2.26
C PHE A 240 -3.62 18.20 -1.51
N PHE A 241 -3.56 18.16 -0.18
CA PHE A 241 -4.30 17.19 0.62
C PHE A 241 -5.81 17.49 0.73
N VAL A 242 -6.20 18.77 0.71
CA VAL A 242 -7.61 19.16 0.62
C VAL A 242 -8.20 18.68 -0.71
N ALA A 243 -7.48 18.85 -1.83
CA ALA A 243 -7.90 18.32 -3.13
C ALA A 243 -8.08 16.79 -3.12
N LEU A 244 -7.18 16.04 -2.46
CA LEU A 244 -7.34 14.60 -2.25
C LEU A 244 -8.65 14.29 -1.51
N LEU A 245 -8.94 14.98 -0.41
CA LEU A 245 -10.16 14.75 0.37
C LEU A 245 -11.41 15.02 -0.46
N PHE A 246 -11.43 16.09 -1.26
CA PHE A 246 -12.54 16.37 -2.19
C PHE A 246 -12.72 15.27 -3.24
N ILE A 247 -11.65 14.73 -3.80
CA ILE A 247 -11.74 13.62 -4.76
C ILE A 247 -12.29 12.36 -4.07
N LEU A 248 -11.78 12.03 -2.88
CA LEU A 248 -12.27 10.87 -2.12
C LEU A 248 -13.73 11.06 -1.70
N PHE A 249 -14.15 12.29 -1.39
CA PHE A 249 -15.55 12.64 -1.15
C PHE A 249 -16.41 12.37 -2.38
N GLY A 250 -16.01 12.90 -3.54
CA GLY A 250 -16.71 12.68 -4.81
C GLY A 250 -16.85 11.19 -5.16
N ILE A 251 -15.80 10.39 -4.94
CA ILE A 251 -15.86 8.93 -5.13
C ILE A 251 -16.84 8.28 -4.15
N ASN A 252 -16.92 8.73 -2.89
CA ASN A 252 -17.89 8.19 -1.94
C ASN A 252 -19.33 8.50 -2.32
N LEU A 253 -19.60 9.72 -2.80
CA LEU A 253 -20.89 10.10 -3.37
C LEU A 253 -21.26 9.19 -4.56
N LEU A 254 -20.33 9.02 -5.52
CA LEU A 254 -20.54 8.15 -6.68
C LEU A 254 -20.69 6.66 -6.32
N LEU A 255 -20.21 6.25 -5.13
CA LEU A 255 -20.38 4.90 -4.61
C LEU A 255 -21.70 4.72 -3.82
N GLY A 256 -22.54 5.76 -3.73
CA GLY A 256 -23.83 5.69 -3.02
C GLY A 256 -23.68 5.45 -1.52
N ARG A 257 -22.57 5.88 -0.91
CA ARG A 257 -22.26 5.63 0.51
C ARG A 257 -22.55 6.82 1.44
N THR A 258 -23.23 7.83 0.92
CA THR A 258 -23.67 8.99 1.69
C THR A 258 -25.15 8.83 2.00
N ASN A 259 -25.53 8.97 3.27
CA ASN A 259 -26.93 8.96 3.66
C ASN A 259 -27.62 10.18 3.04
N GLU A 260 -28.72 9.95 2.33
CA GLU A 260 -29.45 10.99 1.58
C GLU A 260 -29.96 12.12 2.50
N ASP A 261 -30.13 11.83 3.79
CA ASP A 261 -30.65 12.77 4.81
C ASP A 261 -29.54 13.55 5.56
N SER A 262 -28.26 13.27 5.31
CA SER A 262 -27.15 13.91 6.03
C SER A 262 -26.70 15.23 5.39
N GLY A 263 -26.38 16.23 6.23
CA GLY A 263 -25.84 17.50 5.74
C GLY A 263 -24.45 17.34 5.10
N LEU A 264 -24.03 18.28 4.24
CA LEU A 264 -22.70 18.23 3.59
C LEU A 264 -21.53 18.11 4.57
N LEU A 265 -21.62 18.79 5.72
CA LEU A 265 -20.58 18.76 6.76
C LEU A 265 -20.55 17.40 7.48
N GLU A 266 -21.71 16.82 7.77
CA GLU A 266 -21.83 15.48 8.37
C GLU A 266 -21.28 14.41 7.42
N SER A 267 -21.71 14.45 6.15
CA SER A 267 -21.17 13.60 5.08
C SER A 267 -19.64 13.72 4.95
N PHE A 268 -19.06 14.91 5.19
CA PHE A 268 -17.61 15.11 5.15
C PHE A 268 -16.90 14.56 6.40
N ILE A 269 -17.50 14.70 7.59
CA ILE A 269 -17.00 14.08 8.82
C ILE A 269 -17.05 12.56 8.68
N ASP A 270 -18.17 12.02 8.17
CA ASP A 270 -18.36 10.60 7.90
C ASP A 270 -17.33 10.08 6.90
N LEU A 271 -16.94 10.87 5.89
CA LEU A 271 -15.85 10.52 4.99
C LEU A 271 -14.54 10.32 5.76
N ILE A 272 -14.16 11.28 6.62
CA ILE A 272 -12.91 11.22 7.39
C ILE A 272 -12.95 10.02 8.34
N LEU A 273 -14.07 9.80 9.02
CA LEU A 273 -14.27 8.64 9.89
C LEU A 273 -14.20 7.34 9.09
N ASN A 274 -14.84 7.25 7.92
CA ASN A 274 -14.78 6.09 7.03
C ASN A 274 -13.36 5.80 6.52
N ILE A 275 -12.55 6.83 6.23
CA ILE A 275 -11.15 6.63 5.84
C ILE A 275 -10.34 6.14 7.04
N THR A 276 -10.54 6.75 8.21
CA THR A 276 -9.80 6.43 9.43
C THR A 276 -10.12 5.01 9.91
N THR A 277 -11.40 4.66 10.03
CA THR A 277 -11.86 3.30 10.34
C THR A 277 -11.35 2.30 9.31
N ARG A 278 -11.31 2.65 8.03
CA ARG A 278 -10.77 1.75 7.01
C ARG A 278 -9.27 1.48 7.13
N ILE A 279 -8.49 2.49 7.53
CA ILE A 279 -7.05 2.33 7.74
C ILE A 279 -6.77 1.49 8.99
N PHE A 280 -7.50 1.74 10.08
CA PHE A 280 -7.22 1.11 11.37
C PHE A 280 -8.05 -0.14 11.64
N THR A 281 -9.38 -0.07 11.55
CA THR A 281 -10.29 -1.07 12.13
C THR A 281 -10.99 -1.98 11.12
N THR A 282 -11.20 -1.59 9.87
CA THR A 282 -11.97 -2.43 8.92
C THR A 282 -11.33 -3.79 8.70
N VAL A 283 -10.03 -3.86 8.40
CA VAL A 283 -9.39 -5.17 8.12
C VAL A 283 -9.24 -6.02 9.39
N PRO A 284 -8.82 -5.48 10.55
CA PRO A 284 -8.92 -6.23 11.79
C PRO A 284 -10.34 -6.70 12.10
N GLY A 285 -11.37 -5.88 11.84
CA GLY A 285 -12.77 -6.22 12.11
C GLY A 285 -13.28 -7.34 11.23
N GLU A 286 -12.99 -7.27 9.92
CA GLU A 286 -13.24 -8.38 8.99
C GLU A 286 -12.52 -9.65 9.47
N ASN A 287 -11.27 -9.55 9.90
CA ASN A 287 -10.48 -10.67 10.41
C ASN A 287 -11.03 -11.30 11.70
N VAL A 288 -11.61 -10.52 12.62
CA VAL A 288 -12.26 -11.06 13.84
C VAL A 288 -13.37 -12.02 13.45
N HIS A 289 -14.24 -11.63 12.53
CA HIS A 289 -15.33 -12.49 12.04
C HIS A 289 -14.84 -13.75 11.33
N LEU A 290 -13.61 -13.75 10.82
CA LEU A 290 -13.01 -14.88 10.12
C LEU A 290 -12.36 -15.89 11.06
N ILE A 291 -11.93 -15.48 12.26
CA ILE A 291 -11.24 -16.37 13.20
C ILE A 291 -12.11 -17.57 13.55
N ASP A 292 -13.39 -17.35 13.86
CA ASP A 292 -14.30 -18.42 14.24
C ASP A 292 -14.47 -19.46 13.11
N TYR A 293 -14.47 -19.00 11.86
CA TYR A 293 -14.54 -19.89 10.70
C TYR A 293 -13.22 -20.65 10.49
N LEU A 294 -12.08 -19.95 10.57
CA LEU A 294 -10.76 -20.53 10.34
C LEU A 294 -10.36 -21.56 11.40
N GLN A 295 -10.82 -21.40 12.64
CA GLN A 295 -10.63 -22.41 13.69
C GLN A 295 -11.35 -23.73 13.41
N ASN A 296 -12.38 -23.70 12.56
CA ASN A 296 -13.21 -24.87 12.23
C ASN A 296 -12.77 -25.58 10.94
N ILE A 297 -11.72 -25.11 10.27
CA ILE A 297 -11.21 -25.71 9.03
C ILE A 297 -9.81 -26.21 9.23
N ASP A 298 -9.58 -27.45 8.82
CA ASP A 298 -8.25 -28.02 8.74
C ASP A 298 -7.58 -27.50 7.45
N LEU A 299 -6.65 -26.56 7.62
CA LEU A 299 -5.89 -25.96 6.53
C LEU A 299 -4.45 -26.47 6.59
N ASP A 300 -3.98 -27.06 5.49
CA ASP A 300 -2.58 -27.42 5.37
C ASP A 300 -1.69 -26.17 5.46
N PRO A 301 -0.52 -26.24 6.12
CA PRO A 301 0.42 -25.13 6.18
C PRO A 301 0.77 -24.59 4.79
N PHE A 302 0.82 -23.27 4.64
CA PHE A 302 1.09 -22.54 3.40
C PHE A 302 0.10 -22.75 2.24
N SER A 303 -0.96 -23.54 2.45
CA SER A 303 -1.93 -23.86 1.38
C SER A 303 -2.54 -22.60 0.76
N LEU A 304 -2.83 -21.58 1.57
CA LEU A 304 -3.48 -20.35 1.14
C LEU A 304 -2.56 -19.51 0.25
N TRP A 305 -1.29 -19.38 0.65
CA TRP A 305 -0.30 -18.67 -0.14
C TRP A 305 -0.03 -19.39 -1.46
N LEU A 306 -0.01 -20.73 -1.45
CA LEU A 306 0.18 -21.49 -2.69
C LEU A 306 -1.03 -21.40 -3.61
N SER A 307 -2.25 -21.49 -3.08
CA SER A 307 -3.47 -21.37 -3.89
C SER A 307 -3.60 -19.99 -4.50
N ASP A 308 -3.30 -18.93 -3.75
CA ASP A 308 -3.45 -17.56 -4.25
C ASP A 308 -2.41 -17.18 -5.33
N LEU A 309 -1.33 -17.96 -5.52
CA LEU A 309 -0.42 -17.75 -6.64
C LEU A 309 -1.13 -17.94 -7.99
N SER A 310 -2.18 -18.76 -8.02
CA SER A 310 -2.96 -19.02 -9.21
C SER A 310 -3.70 -17.75 -9.71
N ILE A 311 -3.98 -16.79 -8.81
CA ILE A 311 -4.58 -15.47 -9.13
C ILE A 311 -3.67 -14.62 -10.03
N LEU A 312 -2.36 -14.92 -10.07
CA LEU A 312 -1.43 -14.24 -10.99
C LEU A 312 -1.63 -14.66 -12.45
N LEU A 313 -2.26 -15.81 -12.69
CA LEU A 313 -2.52 -16.33 -14.03
C LEU A 313 -3.77 -15.67 -14.65
N PRO A 314 -3.81 -15.51 -15.97
CA PRO A 314 -5.00 -14.98 -16.65
C PRO A 314 -6.20 -15.93 -16.49
N GLY A 315 -7.38 -15.36 -16.25
CA GLY A 315 -8.64 -16.09 -16.11
C GLY A 315 -9.41 -15.71 -14.82
N THR A 316 -10.64 -16.19 -14.73
CA THR A 316 -11.51 -16.03 -13.56
C THR A 316 -11.19 -17.11 -12.56
N GLN A 317 -10.24 -16.86 -11.66
CA GLN A 317 -9.89 -17.82 -10.62
C GLN A 317 -10.49 -17.36 -9.29
N GLU A 318 -11.29 -18.22 -8.68
CA GLU A 318 -11.84 -17.98 -7.35
C GLU A 318 -10.70 -18.19 -6.34
N GLY A 319 -10.09 -17.08 -5.93
CA GLY A 319 -9.05 -17.07 -4.90
C GLY A 319 -9.60 -17.39 -3.53
N PHE A 320 -8.73 -17.72 -2.58
CA PHE A 320 -9.15 -17.98 -1.20
C PHE A 320 -9.88 -16.75 -0.63
N SER A 321 -9.32 -15.55 -0.85
CA SER A 321 -9.94 -14.26 -0.47
C SER A 321 -11.36 -14.01 -1.03
N ASN A 322 -11.72 -14.62 -2.17
CA ASN A 322 -13.06 -14.55 -2.74
C ASN A 322 -14.05 -15.45 -1.98
N GLN A 323 -13.59 -16.64 -1.61
CA GLN A 323 -14.36 -17.57 -0.78
C GLN A 323 -14.66 -16.93 0.59
N PHE A 324 -13.68 -16.28 1.23
CA PHE A 324 -13.92 -15.53 2.49
C PHE A 324 -14.92 -14.41 2.34
N HIS A 325 -14.80 -13.62 1.28
CA HIS A 325 -15.74 -12.54 1.07
C HIS A 325 -17.17 -13.07 0.90
N SER A 326 -17.34 -14.21 0.23
CA SER A 326 -18.63 -14.89 0.12
C SER A 326 -19.17 -15.38 1.47
N LEU A 327 -18.29 -15.85 2.35
CA LEU A 327 -18.66 -16.36 3.68
C LEU A 327 -19.05 -15.22 4.65
N LEU A 328 -18.44 -14.05 4.51
CA LEU A 328 -18.80 -12.84 5.26
C LEU A 328 -20.12 -12.20 4.76
N GLY A 329 -20.94 -12.92 3.99
CA GLY A 329 -22.19 -12.42 3.41
C GLY A 329 -22.00 -11.53 2.18
N GLY A 330 -20.78 -11.45 1.64
CA GLY A 330 -20.46 -10.75 0.41
C GLY A 330 -20.69 -11.59 -0.84
N SER A 331 -20.40 -11.02 -2.01
CA SER A 331 -20.43 -11.78 -3.28
C SER A 331 -19.14 -12.56 -3.51
N LYS A 332 -19.20 -13.65 -4.28
CA LYS A 332 -18.03 -14.43 -4.76
C LYS A 332 -17.00 -13.60 -5.55
N GLN A 333 -17.38 -12.40 -5.95
CA GLN A 333 -16.59 -11.45 -6.74
C GLN A 333 -15.84 -10.43 -5.87
N GLY A 334 -16.19 -10.34 -4.58
CA GLY A 334 -15.47 -9.47 -3.65
C GLY A 334 -14.23 -10.16 -3.08
N ASN A 335 -13.48 -9.41 -2.29
CA ASN A 335 -12.21 -9.86 -1.72
C ASN A 335 -12.17 -9.41 -0.25
N ALA A 336 -12.06 -10.38 0.65
CA ALA A 336 -11.81 -10.17 2.07
C ALA A 336 -10.32 -10.39 2.31
N VAL A 337 -9.66 -9.38 2.89
CA VAL A 337 -8.20 -9.38 3.00
C VAL A 337 -7.81 -9.90 4.36
N LEU A 338 -6.99 -10.95 4.39
CA LEU A 338 -6.33 -11.36 5.63
C LEU A 338 -5.20 -10.38 5.96
N GLY A 339 -5.34 -9.70 7.10
CA GLY A 339 -4.23 -8.97 7.71
C GLY A 339 -3.07 -9.86 8.13
N ALA A 340 -1.86 -9.32 8.14
CA ALA A 340 -0.59 -10.03 8.23
C ALA A 340 -0.51 -10.95 9.44
N PRO A 341 -0.89 -10.52 10.66
CA PRO A 341 -0.85 -11.43 11.81
C PRO A 341 -1.72 -12.67 11.61
N LEU A 342 -2.97 -12.51 11.13
CA LEU A 342 -3.86 -13.64 10.89
C LEU A 342 -3.42 -14.47 9.68
N ASP A 343 -3.03 -13.83 8.58
CA ASP A 343 -2.52 -14.50 7.38
C ASP A 343 -1.32 -15.39 7.68
N ILE A 344 -0.35 -14.87 8.46
CA ILE A 344 0.83 -15.62 8.89
C ILE A 344 0.44 -16.74 9.85
N TYR A 345 -0.43 -16.45 10.83
CA TYR A 345 -0.87 -17.43 11.82
C TYR A 345 -1.58 -18.62 11.16
N VAL A 346 -2.49 -18.38 10.23
CA VAL A 346 -3.23 -19.45 9.54
C VAL A 346 -2.30 -20.30 8.68
N ASN A 347 -1.31 -19.69 8.01
CA ASN A 347 -0.41 -20.44 7.12
C ASN A 347 0.75 -21.15 7.85
N ALA A 348 1.22 -20.63 8.98
CA ALA A 348 2.47 -21.07 9.61
C ALA A 348 2.44 -21.09 11.15
N GLY A 349 1.28 -20.89 11.76
CA GLY A 349 1.10 -20.86 13.22
C GLY A 349 1.89 -19.77 13.92
N TYR A 350 2.05 -19.92 15.24
CA TYR A 350 2.82 -18.99 16.08
C TYR A 350 4.28 -18.85 15.66
N GLY A 351 4.92 -19.93 15.19
CA GLY A 351 6.29 -19.89 14.68
C GLY A 351 6.43 -18.97 13.46
N GLY A 352 5.40 -18.95 12.60
CA GLY A 352 5.31 -18.05 11.46
C GLY A 352 5.38 -16.58 11.84
N LEU A 353 4.75 -16.18 12.96
CA LEU A 353 4.69 -14.78 13.44
C LEU A 353 6.08 -14.18 13.74
N VAL A 354 7.11 -15.02 13.85
CA VAL A 354 8.51 -14.59 14.03
C VAL A 354 9.32 -14.80 12.75
N ILE A 355 9.18 -15.97 12.11
CA ILE A 355 9.96 -16.34 10.92
C ILE A 355 9.62 -15.47 9.72
N VAL A 356 8.32 -15.21 9.47
CA VAL A 356 7.87 -14.47 8.28
C VAL A 356 8.33 -13.01 8.31
N PRO A 357 8.24 -12.26 9.43
CA PRO A 357 8.88 -10.95 9.54
C PRO A 357 10.39 -10.96 9.24
N ALA A 358 11.12 -11.99 9.67
CA ALA A 358 12.54 -12.12 9.37
C ALA A 358 12.80 -12.34 7.87
N LEU A 359 12.00 -13.17 7.21
CA LEU A 359 12.06 -13.35 5.76
C LEU A 359 11.70 -12.07 5.00
N ALA A 360 10.65 -11.36 5.44
CA ALA A 360 10.27 -10.06 4.89
C ALA A 360 11.42 -9.04 5.05
N PHE A 361 12.10 -9.02 6.19
CA PHE A 361 13.28 -8.19 6.41
C PHE A 361 14.42 -8.51 5.45
N ILE A 362 14.76 -9.79 5.28
CA ILE A 362 15.82 -10.23 4.36
C ILE A 362 15.49 -9.79 2.94
N PHE A 363 14.26 -10.07 2.49
CA PHE A 363 13.81 -9.72 1.15
C PHE A 363 13.79 -8.22 0.90
N LEU A 364 13.20 -7.43 1.80
CA LEU A 364 13.12 -5.96 1.65
C LEU A 364 14.49 -5.31 1.76
N SER A 365 15.38 -5.83 2.62
CA SER A 365 16.77 -5.38 2.70
C SER A 365 17.54 -5.70 1.42
N PHE A 366 17.33 -6.87 0.84
CA PHE A 366 17.92 -7.26 -0.45
C PHE A 366 17.44 -6.32 -1.57
N LEU A 367 16.12 -6.12 -1.71
CA LEU A 367 15.56 -5.19 -2.70
C LEU A 367 16.09 -3.77 -2.51
N GLN A 368 16.13 -3.29 -1.26
CA GLN A 368 16.67 -1.97 -0.96
C GLN A 368 18.13 -1.83 -1.37
N ARG A 369 18.98 -2.83 -1.05
CA ARG A 369 20.38 -2.84 -1.47
C ARG A 369 20.51 -2.85 -3.00
N MET A 370 19.68 -3.61 -3.72
CA MET A 370 19.68 -3.60 -5.19
C MET A 370 19.31 -2.22 -5.74
N ILE A 371 18.29 -1.58 -5.17
CA ILE A 371 17.84 -0.24 -5.59
C ILE A 371 18.90 0.82 -5.31
N ILE A 372 19.60 0.73 -4.17
CA ILE A 372 20.56 1.76 -3.72
C ILE A 372 21.98 1.54 -4.28
N SER A 373 22.42 0.29 -4.52
CA SER A 373 23.79 0.00 -4.98
C SER A 373 24.11 0.58 -6.35
N LYS A 374 23.11 0.64 -7.25
CA LYS A 374 23.20 1.29 -8.56
C LYS A 374 22.01 2.23 -8.72
N PRO A 375 22.02 3.41 -8.05
CA PRO A 375 20.84 4.24 -7.95
C PRO A 375 20.47 4.80 -9.33
N ASN A 376 19.41 4.26 -9.92
CA ASN A 376 18.71 4.89 -11.03
C ASN A 376 17.68 5.86 -10.44
N PRO A 377 17.56 7.08 -10.98
CA PRO A 377 16.42 7.96 -10.71
C PRO A 377 15.07 7.25 -10.60
N PHE A 378 14.75 6.34 -11.52
CA PHE A 378 13.47 5.62 -11.50
C PHE A 378 13.38 4.54 -10.39
N SER A 379 14.49 3.91 -9.99
CA SER A 379 14.52 2.98 -8.85
C SER A 379 14.17 3.68 -7.55
N VAL A 380 14.67 4.90 -7.37
CA VAL A 380 14.34 5.71 -6.20
C VAL A 380 12.86 6.09 -6.19
N SER A 381 12.30 6.39 -7.36
CA SER A 381 10.87 6.68 -7.47
C SER A 381 10.01 5.46 -7.11
N ILE A 382 10.39 4.26 -7.58
CA ILE A 382 9.75 3.01 -7.16
C ILE A 382 9.88 2.81 -5.65
N PHE A 383 11.07 3.01 -5.07
CA PHE A 383 11.28 2.92 -3.62
C PHE A 383 10.29 3.80 -2.84
N ILE A 384 10.11 5.06 -3.24
CA ILE A 384 9.21 6.00 -2.56
C ILE A 384 7.76 5.51 -2.64
N VAL A 385 7.31 5.06 -3.80
CA VAL A 385 5.95 4.55 -3.97
C VAL A 385 5.72 3.30 -3.14
N VAL A 386 6.67 2.38 -3.14
CA VAL A 386 6.60 1.13 -2.37
C VAL A 386 6.57 1.42 -0.87
N PHE A 387 7.39 2.37 -0.42
CA PHE A 387 7.39 2.85 0.95
C PHE A 387 6.02 3.42 1.36
N CYS A 388 5.31 4.09 0.44
CA CYS A 388 3.95 4.57 0.68
C CYS A 388 2.88 3.50 0.55
N TYR A 389 3.08 2.51 -0.32
CA TYR A 389 2.08 1.50 -0.65
C TYR A 389 2.05 0.37 0.39
N MET A 390 3.22 -0.06 0.86
CA MET A 390 3.38 -1.20 1.76
C MET A 390 2.62 -1.10 3.09
N PRO A 391 2.54 0.05 3.79
CA PRO A 391 1.79 0.16 5.05
C PRO A 391 0.30 -0.17 4.91
N PHE A 392 -0.23 -0.05 3.69
CA PHE A 392 -1.63 -0.32 3.39
C PHE A 392 -1.85 -1.68 2.73
N ASN A 393 -0.78 -2.46 2.54
CA ASN A 393 -0.89 -3.87 2.23
C ASN A 393 -0.87 -4.63 3.54
N TYR A 394 -2.04 -5.13 3.90
CA TYR A 394 -2.22 -5.77 5.18
C TYR A 394 -1.43 -7.07 5.30
N SER A 395 -0.95 -7.68 4.21
CA SER A 395 -0.03 -8.83 4.21
C SER A 395 1.18 -8.62 3.28
N PHE A 396 2.35 -9.15 3.66
CA PHE A 396 3.55 -9.17 2.81
C PHE A 396 3.34 -10.01 1.55
N TYR A 397 2.60 -11.10 1.66
CA TYR A 397 2.22 -11.94 0.52
C TYR A 397 1.36 -11.15 -0.48
N LEU A 398 0.33 -10.45 0.03
CA LEU A 398 -0.52 -9.60 -0.79
C LEU A 398 0.26 -8.47 -1.48
N PHE A 399 1.26 -7.92 -0.80
CA PHE A 399 2.19 -6.95 -1.40
C PHE A 399 2.95 -7.56 -2.58
N LEU A 400 3.47 -8.79 -2.45
CA LEU A 400 4.15 -9.48 -3.56
C LEU A 400 3.25 -9.62 -4.78
N LEU A 401 1.99 -10.04 -4.58
CA LEU A 401 1.01 -10.21 -5.66
C LEU A 401 0.60 -8.90 -6.34
N ASN A 402 0.30 -7.86 -5.56
CA ASN A 402 -0.31 -6.61 -6.07
C ASN A 402 0.70 -5.52 -6.47
N GLY A 403 2.00 -5.77 -6.39
CA GLY A 403 3.01 -4.76 -6.74
C GLY A 403 4.46 -5.22 -6.62
N GLY A 404 4.73 -6.18 -5.74
CA GLY A 404 6.07 -6.65 -5.43
C GLY A 404 6.79 -7.30 -6.61
N LEU A 405 6.08 -8.03 -7.47
CA LEU A 405 6.67 -8.64 -8.67
C LEU A 405 7.32 -7.60 -9.59
N LEU A 406 6.66 -6.47 -9.85
CA LEU A 406 7.21 -5.38 -10.66
C LEU A 406 8.54 -4.86 -10.08
N ILE A 407 8.62 -4.76 -8.75
CA ILE A 407 9.82 -4.30 -8.05
C ILE A 407 10.92 -5.34 -8.20
N VAL A 408 10.61 -6.63 -8.07
CA VAL A 408 11.56 -7.73 -8.26
C VAL A 408 12.11 -7.70 -9.69
N PHE A 409 11.24 -7.63 -10.69
CA PHE A 409 11.65 -7.51 -12.10
C PHE A 409 12.55 -6.30 -12.32
N TYR A 410 12.17 -5.15 -11.75
CA TYR A 410 12.94 -3.93 -11.91
C TYR A 410 14.29 -3.96 -11.18
N ALA A 411 14.33 -4.59 -10.00
CA ALA A 411 15.56 -4.79 -9.24
C ALA A 411 16.51 -5.72 -10.00
N LEU A 412 16.01 -6.82 -10.57
CA LEU A 412 16.77 -7.73 -11.42
C LEU A 412 17.29 -7.01 -12.67
N TYR A 413 16.44 -6.26 -13.35
CA TYR A 413 16.81 -5.43 -14.51
C TYR A 413 17.95 -4.46 -14.19
N ASN A 414 17.91 -3.78 -13.03
CA ASN A 414 18.98 -2.88 -12.61
C ASN A 414 20.30 -3.60 -12.28
N LEU A 415 20.26 -4.83 -11.77
CA LEU A 415 21.47 -5.62 -11.54
C LEU A 415 22.13 -5.99 -12.87
N LEU A 416 21.34 -6.51 -13.81
CA LEU A 416 21.80 -7.08 -15.07
C LEU A 416 22.31 -6.01 -16.05
N ILE A 417 21.79 -4.78 -16.00
CA ILE A 417 22.28 -3.73 -16.89
C ILE A 417 23.61 -3.17 -16.41
N ILE A 418 24.60 -3.34 -17.25
CA ILE A 418 25.89 -2.65 -17.16
C ILE A 418 25.67 -1.20 -17.60
N ARG A 419 25.66 -0.27 -16.65
CA ARG A 419 25.66 1.15 -16.94
C ARG A 419 27.10 1.63 -16.95
N LYS A 420 27.49 2.35 -18.00
CA LYS A 420 28.75 3.10 -18.03
C LYS A 420 28.70 4.10 -16.86
N GLN A 421 29.42 3.82 -15.78
CA GLN A 421 29.57 4.77 -14.68
C GLN A 421 30.33 5.96 -15.25
N ASN A 422 29.65 7.09 -15.41
CA ASN A 422 30.32 8.34 -15.66
C ASN A 422 31.04 8.70 -14.35
N HIS A 423 32.28 8.25 -14.20
CA HIS A 423 33.22 8.81 -13.23
C HIS A 423 33.47 10.27 -13.63
N LYS A 424 32.58 11.16 -13.18
CA LYS A 424 32.87 12.57 -12.99
C LYS A 424 32.64 12.85 -11.52
N HIS A 425 33.73 12.76 -10.76
CA HIS A 425 34.11 13.63 -9.64
C HIS A 425 35.01 12.87 -8.65
N GLU A 426 36.30 12.82 -8.97
CA GLU A 426 37.38 13.00 -8.02
C GLU A 426 38.40 13.95 -8.69
N CYS A 427 38.21 15.25 -8.49
CA CYS A 427 39.23 16.30 -8.55
C CYS A 427 38.83 17.35 -7.52
#